data_AF-A0A7V1EB87-F1
#
_entry.id   AF-A0A7V1EB87-F1
#
_cell.length_a   1.000
_cell.length_b   1.000
_cell.length_c   1.000
_cell.angle_alpha   90.00
_cell.angle_beta   90.00
_cell.angle_gamma   90.00
#
_symmetry.space_group_name_H-M   'P 1'
#
loop_
_entity.id
_entity.type
_entity.pdbx_description
1 polymer ?
#
loop_
_entity_poly.entity_id
_entity_poly.type
_entity_poly.pdbx_seq_one_letter_code
_entity_poly.pdbx_strand_id
1 'polypeptide(L)'
;MPHDQFSSEMYSKFVENFIDYLESKLNDKFWLMTNHKLVDGMFDALYNAEETDDLLPALKILENDPAFAAILDETTLFLLNRQEMAA
;
A
#
# COMPACT_ATOMS: atom_id res chain seq x y z
N MET A 1 14.10 13.05 -19.51
CA MET A 1 13.43 13.85 -18.47
C MET A 1 13.49 13.06 -17.17
N PRO A 2 13.71 13.67 -16.00
CA PRO A 2 13.97 12.99 -14.73
C PRO A 2 12.71 12.39 -14.06
N HIS A 3 11.65 12.14 -14.83
CA HIS A 3 10.37 11.66 -14.30
C HIS A 3 10.45 10.24 -13.72
N ASP A 4 11.38 9.41 -14.19
CA ASP A 4 11.51 8.02 -13.73
C ASP A 4 12.11 7.92 -12.31
N GLN A 5 13.15 8.72 -12.00
CA GLN A 5 13.76 8.71 -10.67
C GLN A 5 12.84 9.27 -9.59
N PHE A 6 12.08 10.32 -9.92
CA PHE A 6 11.11 10.91 -8.98
C PHE A 6 9.99 9.91 -8.65
N SER A 7 9.54 9.11 -9.63
CA SER A 7 8.54 8.06 -9.40
C SER A 7 9.09 6.88 -8.58
N SER A 8 10.36 6.51 -8.76
CA SER A 8 10.98 5.40 -8.06
C SER A 8 11.25 5.71 -6.59
N GLU A 9 11.74 6.91 -6.24
CA GLU A 9 11.95 7.29 -4.84
C GLU A 9 10.62 7.41 -4.08
N MET A 10 9.58 7.93 -4.72
CA MET A 10 8.25 8.02 -4.12
C MET A 10 7.64 6.63 -3.90
N TYR A 11 7.78 5.73 -4.88
CA TYR A 11 7.34 4.34 -4.74
C TYR A 11 8.09 3.62 -3.61
N SER A 12 9.42 3.77 -3.52
CA SER A 12 10.20 3.17 -2.43
C SER A 12 9.77 3.67 -1.05
N LYS A 13 9.60 4.99 -0.86
CA LYS A 13 9.07 5.54 0.40
C LYS A 13 7.68 5.01 0.74
N PHE A 14 6.86 4.80 -0.28
CA PHE A 14 5.52 4.29 -0.07
C PHE A 14 5.54 2.81 0.38
N VAL A 15 6.42 2.00 -0.20
CA VAL A 15 6.66 0.62 0.23
C VAL A 15 7.25 0.57 1.65
N GLU A 16 8.16 1.48 2.01
CA GLU A 16 8.70 1.57 3.37
C GLU A 16 7.59 1.87 4.40
N ASN A 17 6.77 2.89 4.18
CA ASN A 17 5.63 3.22 5.06
C ASN A 17 4.66 2.04 5.22
N PHE A 18 4.47 1.28 4.15
CA PHE A 18 3.65 0.07 4.15
C PHE A 18 4.25 -1.04 5.03
N ILE A 19 5.54 -1.33 4.89
CA ILE A 19 6.23 -2.33 5.71
C ILE A 19 6.20 -1.92 7.18
N ASP A 20 6.53 -0.67 7.49
CA ASP A 20 6.52 -0.13 8.86
C ASP A 20 5.13 -0.24 9.50
N TYR A 21 4.08 0.03 8.73
CA TYR A 21 2.70 -0.11 9.20
C TYR A 21 2.38 -1.57 9.55
N LEU A 22 2.68 -2.51 8.65
CA LEU A 22 2.44 -3.93 8.89
C LEU A 22 3.23 -4.43 10.11
N GLU A 23 4.49 -4.03 10.25
CA GLU A 23 5.31 -4.35 11.43
C GLU A 23 4.67 -3.85 12.72
N SER A 24 4.12 -2.64 12.72
CA SER A 24 3.40 -2.08 13.87
C SER A 24 2.14 -2.87 14.23
N LYS A 25 1.49 -3.52 13.25
CA LYS A 25 0.24 -4.27 13.42
C LYS A 25 0.43 -5.76 13.65
N LEU A 26 1.59 -6.33 13.33
CA LEU A 26 1.87 -7.77 13.48
C LEU A 26 1.67 -8.28 14.92
N ASN A 27 1.85 -7.43 15.92
CA ASN A 27 1.65 -7.77 17.34
C ASN A 27 0.27 -7.32 17.88
N ASP A 28 -0.54 -6.61 17.09
CA ASP A 28 -1.87 -6.15 17.49
C ASP A 28 -2.93 -7.20 17.14
N LYS A 29 -3.13 -8.14 18.07
CA LYS A 29 -4.12 -9.21 17.93
C LYS A 29 -5.55 -8.70 17.67
N PHE A 30 -5.92 -7.55 18.24
CA PHE A 30 -7.26 -7.00 18.06
C PHE A 30 -7.44 -6.45 16.65
N TRP A 31 -6.47 -5.70 16.15
CA TRP A 31 -6.47 -5.21 14.78
C TRP A 31 -6.47 -6.37 13.78
N LEU A 32 -5.63 -7.38 13.98
CA LEU A 32 -5.56 -8.55 13.10
C LEU A 32 -6.88 -9.32 13.02
N MET A 33 -7.57 -9.53 14.16
CA MET A 33 -8.88 -10.19 14.14
C MET A 33 -9.96 -9.32 13.46
N THR A 34 -9.91 -8.01 13.66
CA THR A 34 -10.89 -7.08 13.07
C THR A 34 -10.70 -6.92 11.57
N ASN A 35 -9.44 -6.89 11.12
CA ASN A 35 -9.04 -6.58 9.75
C ASN A 35 -8.56 -7.81 8.95
N HIS A 36 -8.80 -9.04 9.43
CA HIS A 36 -8.31 -10.26 8.78
C HIS A 36 -8.65 -10.35 7.28
N LYS A 37 -9.86 -9.93 6.87
CA LYS A 37 -10.23 -9.93 5.44
C LYS A 37 -9.44 -8.94 4.60
N LEU A 38 -9.07 -7.81 5.18
CA LEU A 38 -8.25 -6.80 4.53
C LEU A 38 -6.82 -7.32 4.38
N VAL A 39 -6.30 -7.97 5.43
CA VAL A 39 -4.99 -8.64 5.41
C VAL A 39 -4.95 -9.78 4.39
N ASP A 40 -5.99 -10.61 4.35
CA ASP A 40 -6.13 -11.69 3.35
C ASP A 40 -6.12 -11.11 1.93
N GLY A 41 -6.93 -10.09 1.65
CA GLY A 41 -6.98 -9.46 0.33
C GLY A 41 -5.66 -8.79 -0.07
N MET A 42 -4.96 -8.18 0.88
CA MET A 42 -3.63 -7.60 0.65
C MET A 42 -2.63 -8.70 0.27
N PHE A 43 -2.59 -9.82 0.98
CA PHE A 43 -1.68 -10.93 0.65
C PHE A 43 -2.04 -11.59 -0.69
N ASP A 44 -3.33 -11.74 -1.01
CA ASP A 44 -3.77 -12.20 -2.33
C ASP A 44 -3.28 -11.26 -3.44
N ALA A 45 -3.36 -9.95 -3.23
CA ALA A 45 -2.86 -8.97 -4.19
C ALA A 45 -1.33 -9.00 -4.32
N LEU A 46 -0.59 -9.19 -3.22
CA LEU A 46 0.86 -9.39 -3.25
C LEU A 46 1.27 -10.67 -3.99
N TYR A 47 0.52 -11.76 -3.78
CA TYR A 47 0.76 -13.02 -4.47
C TYR A 47 0.58 -12.88 -5.99
N ASN A 48 -0.45 -12.15 -6.42
CA ASN A 48 -0.69 -11.87 -7.84
C ASN A 48 0.27 -10.82 -8.42
N ALA A 49 0.92 -10.01 -7.57
CA ALA A 49 1.89 -9.02 -7.97
C ALA A 49 3.27 -9.61 -8.32
N GLU A 50 3.55 -10.86 -7.94
CA GLU A 50 4.83 -11.54 -8.24
C GLU A 50 5.11 -11.62 -9.74
N GLU A 51 4.07 -11.62 -10.58
CA GLU A 51 4.21 -11.63 -12.04
C GLU A 51 4.49 -10.24 -12.66
N THR A 52 4.16 -9.15 -11.95
CA THR A 52 4.15 -7.79 -12.49
C THR A 52 5.04 -6.79 -11.76
N ASP A 53 5.69 -7.21 -10.66
CA ASP A 53 6.45 -6.34 -9.73
C ASP A 53 5.66 -5.11 -9.24
N ASP A 54 4.33 -5.18 -9.28
CA ASP A 54 3.43 -4.06 -8.97
C ASP A 54 2.73 -4.29 -7.62
N LEU A 55 3.21 -3.61 -6.59
CA LEU A 55 2.66 -3.71 -5.23
C LEU A 55 1.44 -2.80 -5.04
N LEU A 56 1.11 -1.90 -5.98
CA LEU A 56 -0.02 -0.96 -5.84
C LEU A 56 -1.36 -1.64 -5.53
N PRO A 57 -1.73 -2.81 -6.09
CA PRO A 57 -2.99 -3.47 -5.77
C PRO A 57 -3.11 -3.85 -4.28
N ALA A 58 -2.04 -4.38 -3.69
CA ALA A 58 -2.02 -4.71 -2.26
C ALA A 58 -2.12 -3.45 -1.39
N LEU A 59 -1.48 -2.36 -1.84
CA LEU A 59 -1.47 -1.07 -1.17
C LEU A 59 -2.85 -0.39 -1.20
N LYS A 60 -3.58 -0.47 -2.32
CA LYS A 60 -4.98 0.01 -2.43
C LYS A 60 -5.94 -0.70 -1.48
N ILE A 61 -5.72 -1.99 -1.24
CA ILE A 61 -6.57 -2.75 -0.32
C ILE A 61 -6.43 -2.22 1.10
N LEU A 62 -5.21 -1.83 1.49
CA LEU A 62 -4.92 -1.26 2.81
C LEU A 62 -5.38 0.18 3.00
N GLU A 63 -5.56 0.97 1.94
CA GLU A 63 -6.17 2.30 2.03
C GLU A 63 -7.57 2.27 2.68
N ASN A 64 -8.27 1.13 2.59
CA ASN A 64 -9.55 0.95 3.26
C ASN A 64 -9.45 0.87 4.80
N ASP A 65 -8.24 0.71 5.36
CA ASP A 65 -8.00 0.82 6.79
C ASP A 65 -7.79 2.30 7.18
N PRO A 66 -8.65 2.89 8.02
CA PRO A 66 -8.57 4.32 8.35
C PRO A 66 -7.27 4.72 9.05
N ALA A 67 -6.63 3.80 9.78
CA ALA A 67 -5.36 4.07 10.46
C ALA A 67 -4.20 4.10 9.47
N PHE A 68 -4.21 3.23 8.46
CA PHE A 68 -3.29 3.27 7.34
C PHE A 68 -3.51 4.52 6.48
N ALA A 69 -4.75 4.82 6.10
CA ALA A 69 -5.07 6.01 5.31
C ALA A 69 -4.57 7.31 5.95
N ALA A 70 -4.60 7.40 7.29
CA ALA A 70 -4.14 8.57 8.03
C ALA A 70 -2.61 8.75 8.06
N ILE A 71 -1.82 7.72 7.74
CA ILE A 71 -0.36 7.80 7.64
C ILE A 71 0.13 7.96 6.20
N LEU A 72 -0.77 7.89 5.21
CA LEU A 72 -0.45 8.20 3.83
C LEU A 72 -0.22 9.70 3.68
N ASP A 73 0.92 10.08 3.11
CA ASP A 73 1.19 11.47 2.77
C ASP A 73 0.48 11.88 1.46
N GLU A 74 0.40 13.19 1.19
CA GLU A 74 -0.22 13.70 -0.05
C GLU A 74 0.41 13.11 -1.32
N THR A 75 1.71 12.77 -1.25
CA THR A 75 2.48 12.15 -2.34
C THR A 75 1.97 10.74 -2.66
N THR A 76 1.67 9.98 -1.63
CA THR A 76 1.16 8.62 -1.67
C THR A 76 -0.28 8.58 -2.17
N LEU A 77 -1.12 9.48 -1.64
CA LEU A 77 -2.48 9.68 -2.14
C LEU A 77 -2.49 10.08 -3.61
N PHE A 78 -1.52 10.90 -4.06
CA PHE A 78 -1.37 11.25 -5.47
C PHE A 78 -1.06 10.03 -6.34
N LEU A 79 -0.17 9.12 -5.91
CA LEU A 79 0.14 7.89 -6.65
C LEU A 79 -1.07 6.95 -6.78
N LEU A 80 -1.86 6.80 -5.70
CA LEU A 80 -3.08 6.00 -5.69
C LEU A 80 -4.15 6.55 -6.64
N ASN A 81 -4.39 7.87 -6.58
CA ASN A 81 -5.41 8.56 -7.39
C ASN A 81 -5.02 8.70 -8.88
N ARG A 82 -3.72 8.76 -9.20
CA ARG A 82 -3.26 8.94 -10.60
C ARG A 82 -3.62 7.76 -11.50
N GLN A 83 -3.83 6.56 -10.96
CA GLN A 83 -4.29 5.41 -11.74
C GLN A 83 -5.81 5.36 -11.95
N GLU A 84 -6.64 6.02 -11.14
CA GLU A 84 -8.07 6.14 -11.43
C GLU A 84 -8.33 6.95 -12.72
N MET A 85 -7.42 7.84 -13.08
CA MET A 85 -7.48 8.63 -14.31
C MET A 85 -6.90 7.91 -15.54
N ALA A 86 -6.25 6.76 -15.37
CA ALA A 86 -5.61 6.00 -16.45
C ALA A 86 -6.40 4.74 -16.87
N ALA A 87 -7.51 4.43 -16.18
CA ALA A 87 -8.41 3.30 -16.44
C ALA A 87 -9.66 3.71 -17.22
#